data_AF-A0A3D5GDE7-F1
#
_entry.id   AF-A0A3D5GDE7-F1
#
_cell.length_a   1.000
_cell.length_b   1.000
_cell.length_c   1.000
_cell.angle_alpha   90.00
_cell.angle_beta   90.00
_cell.angle_gamma   90.00
#
_symmetry.space_group_name_H-M   'P 1'
#
loop_
_entity.id
_entity.type
_entity.pdbx_description
1 polymer ?
#
loop_
_entity_poly.entity_id
_entity_poly.type
_entity_poly.pdbx_seq_one_letter_code
_entity_poly.pdbx_strand_id
1 'polypeptide(L)'
;MALIIEALHAMGHNVRWMSWNLFLGLVPLALSFWLFRKPRSRWLIWGTGFLLGATFLPSMRLFFFYLKHIVQDLGKTYVLGAIVITLALMAVDIWVLRQRGVRSLRWWAGFLAFIAFLPNAPYVLTDIIHLIRQIQEGKSVWVVTLALIPQYLVFMLAGLEAYVLSVMNLGYYLKQQGWGKFVLVTELTIHALSAIGIYLGRFIRFNTWDILTNPDALVNTVMNDLVGKRPVLVMVVTFVVIASLYWLMKQVSLGISQRFYSSPSQSELSADSATSSESIDLRF
;
A
#
# COMPACT_ATOMS: atom_id res chain seq x y z
N MET A 1 30.02 -4.75 22.03
CA MET A 1 29.76 -6.04 21.36
C MET A 1 28.44 -6.67 21.78
N ALA A 2 28.23 -7.00 23.08
CA ALA A 2 26.99 -7.66 23.53
C ALA A 2 25.70 -6.92 23.15
N LEU A 3 25.61 -5.61 23.38
CA LEU A 3 24.45 -4.79 23.00
C LEU A 3 24.17 -4.78 21.49
N ILE A 4 25.23 -4.83 20.65
CA ILE A 4 25.08 -4.85 19.19
C ILE A 4 24.51 -6.19 18.74
N ILE A 5 25.01 -7.29 19.32
CA ILE A 5 24.50 -8.64 19.01
C ILE A 5 23.05 -8.78 19.48
N GLU A 6 22.71 -8.28 20.67
CA GLU A 6 21.35 -8.26 21.19
C GLU A 6 20.42 -7.44 20.27
N ALA A 7 20.86 -6.26 19.83
CA ALA A 7 20.12 -5.42 18.90
C ALA A 7 19.89 -6.13 17.55
N LEU A 8 20.93 -6.70 16.95
CA LEU A 8 20.82 -7.42 15.68
C LEU A 8 19.87 -8.63 15.78
N HIS A 9 19.94 -9.37 16.89
CA HIS A 9 19.03 -10.50 17.13
C HIS A 9 17.58 -10.01 17.27
N ALA A 10 17.36 -8.97 18.08
CA ALA A 10 16.04 -8.39 18.29
C ALA A 10 15.43 -7.86 16.99
N MET A 11 16.23 -7.16 16.17
CA MET A 11 15.80 -6.66 14.86
C MET A 11 15.49 -7.82 13.92
N GLY A 12 16.38 -8.81 13.83
CA GLY A 12 16.24 -9.97 12.93
C GLY A 12 14.97 -10.78 13.18
N HIS A 13 14.57 -10.93 14.45
CA HIS A 13 13.31 -11.59 14.81
C HIS A 13 12.08 -10.84 14.25
N ASN A 14 12.12 -9.51 14.27
CA ASN A 14 11.03 -8.65 13.83
C ASN A 14 10.96 -8.54 12.28
N VAL A 15 12.11 -8.57 11.61
CA VAL A 15 12.22 -8.36 10.14
C VAL A 15 11.30 -9.28 9.36
N ARG A 16 11.19 -10.56 9.70
CA ARG A 16 10.39 -11.51 8.90
C ARG A 16 8.92 -11.12 8.81
N TRP A 17 8.32 -10.82 9.96
CA TRP A 17 6.91 -10.45 10.04
C TRP A 17 6.66 -9.01 9.58
N MET A 18 7.51 -8.06 9.96
CA MET A 18 7.36 -6.65 9.53
C MET A 18 7.53 -6.49 8.01
N SER A 19 8.49 -7.21 7.42
CA SER A 19 8.65 -7.23 5.97
C SER A 19 7.45 -7.85 5.27
N TRP A 20 6.83 -8.88 5.84
CA TRP A 20 5.58 -9.41 5.28
C TRP A 20 4.44 -8.39 5.32
N ASN A 21 4.26 -7.69 6.44
CA ASN A 21 3.22 -6.65 6.54
C ASN A 21 3.49 -5.50 5.56
N LEU A 22 4.74 -5.04 5.46
CA LEU A 22 5.11 -3.99 4.51
C LEU A 22 4.95 -4.45 3.06
N PHE A 23 5.28 -5.70 2.74
CA PHE A 23 5.03 -6.27 1.41
C PHE A 23 3.55 -6.16 1.03
N LEU A 24 2.64 -6.60 1.92
CA LEU A 24 1.20 -6.47 1.71
C LEU A 24 0.76 -5.00 1.59
N GLY A 25 1.39 -4.10 2.34
CA GLY A 25 1.16 -2.65 2.25
C GLY A 25 1.68 -2.00 0.96
N LEU A 26 2.68 -2.60 0.29
CA LEU A 26 3.23 -2.11 -0.98
C LEU A 26 2.45 -2.61 -2.20
N VAL A 27 1.68 -3.70 -2.08
CA VAL A 27 0.86 -4.24 -3.18
C VAL A 27 -0.14 -3.21 -3.74
N PRO A 28 -0.93 -2.48 -2.91
CA PRO A 28 -1.83 -1.43 -3.39
C PRO A 28 -1.10 -0.34 -4.18
N LEU A 29 0.12 0.02 -3.78
CA LEU A 29 0.92 1.03 -4.46
C LEU A 29 1.28 0.57 -5.88
N ALA A 30 1.78 -0.66 -6.02
CA ALA A 30 2.09 -1.23 -7.32
C ALA A 30 0.84 -1.38 -8.20
N LEU A 31 -0.28 -1.82 -7.63
CA LEU A 31 -1.57 -1.88 -8.34
C LEU A 31 -2.02 -0.48 -8.79
N SER A 32 -1.83 0.55 -7.97
CA SER A 32 -2.18 1.94 -8.33
C SER A 32 -1.41 2.44 -9.55
N PHE A 33 -0.15 2.01 -9.71
CA PHE A 33 0.68 2.37 -10.85
C PHE A 33 0.18 1.74 -12.15
N TRP A 34 -0.36 0.53 -12.05
CA TRP A 34 -0.93 -0.19 -13.17
C TRP A 34 -2.35 0.29 -13.53
N LEU A 35 -3.19 0.57 -12.53
CA LEU A 35 -4.62 0.86 -12.72
C LEU A 35 -4.94 2.33 -12.98
N PHE A 36 -4.24 3.23 -12.29
CA PHE A 36 -4.65 4.63 -12.18
C PHE A 36 -3.65 5.59 -12.81
N ARG A 37 -2.34 5.35 -12.58
CA ARG A 37 -1.31 6.29 -13.01
C ARG A 37 0.06 5.63 -13.12
N LYS A 38 0.59 5.51 -14.34
CA LYS A 38 2.00 5.14 -14.52
C LYS A 38 2.91 6.27 -14.01
N PRO A 39 3.81 6.02 -13.04
CA PRO A 39 4.74 7.04 -12.56
C PRO A 39 5.63 7.55 -13.70
N ARG A 40 5.90 8.86 -13.74
CA ARG A 40 6.89 9.42 -14.68
C ARG A 40 8.32 9.05 -14.28
N SER A 41 8.59 8.96 -12.98
CA SER A 41 9.91 8.61 -12.45
C SER A 41 10.15 7.10 -12.52
N ARG A 42 11.16 6.68 -13.27
CA ARG A 42 11.62 5.28 -13.29
C ARG A 42 12.09 4.81 -11.92
N TRP A 43 12.66 5.72 -11.11
CA TRP A 43 13.08 5.42 -9.74
C TRP A 43 11.93 4.98 -8.84
N LEU A 44 10.73 5.55 -9.00
CA LEU A 44 9.57 5.09 -8.23
C LEU A 44 9.13 3.68 -8.65
N ILE A 45 9.17 3.37 -9.95
CA ILE A 45 8.80 2.04 -10.45
C ILE A 45 9.80 0.99 -9.96
N TRP A 46 11.10 1.23 -10.16
CA TRP A 46 12.16 0.32 -9.73
C TRP A 46 12.26 0.25 -8.20
N GLY A 47 12.07 1.37 -7.50
CA GLY A 47 12.07 1.44 -6.05
C GLY A 47 10.92 0.62 -5.44
N THR A 48 9.69 0.79 -5.92
CA THR A 48 8.56 -0.04 -5.46
C THR A 48 8.76 -1.51 -5.80
N GLY A 49 9.27 -1.84 -7.00
CA GLY A 49 9.58 -3.21 -7.38
C GLY A 49 10.68 -3.85 -6.50
N PHE A 50 11.74 -3.10 -6.21
CA PHE A 50 12.81 -3.53 -5.31
C PHE A 50 12.30 -3.73 -3.89
N LEU A 51 11.52 -2.78 -3.36
CA LEU A 51 10.94 -2.88 -2.02
C LEU A 51 9.99 -4.08 -1.92
N LEU A 52 9.15 -4.34 -2.92
CA LEU A 52 8.31 -5.54 -2.98
C LEU A 52 9.16 -6.81 -2.94
N GLY A 53 10.22 -6.89 -3.74
CA GLY A 53 11.12 -8.05 -3.74
C GLY A 53 11.84 -8.24 -2.40
N ALA A 54 12.42 -7.16 -1.85
CA ALA A 54 13.18 -7.17 -0.60
C ALA A 54 12.31 -7.52 0.61
N THR A 55 11.06 -7.05 0.64
CA THR A 55 10.11 -7.33 1.73
C THR A 55 9.47 -8.73 1.61
N PHE A 56 9.36 -9.28 0.41
CA PHE A 56 8.89 -10.64 0.18
C PHE A 56 9.94 -11.72 0.54
N LEU A 57 11.22 -11.46 0.25
CA LEU A 57 12.31 -12.43 0.33
C LEU A 57 12.40 -13.19 1.68
N PRO A 58 12.31 -12.54 2.85
CA PRO A 58 12.43 -13.22 4.15
C PRO A 58 11.30 -14.23 4.42
N SER A 59 10.13 -14.00 3.83
CA SER A 59 8.92 -14.80 4.04
C SER A 59 8.61 -15.75 2.88
N MET A 60 9.38 -15.67 1.79
CA MET A 60 9.23 -16.49 0.59
C MET A 60 9.14 -17.99 0.88
N ARG A 61 9.99 -18.52 1.78
CA ARG A 61 10.01 -19.94 2.14
C ARG A 61 8.70 -20.41 2.78
N LEU A 62 8.16 -19.61 3.70
CA LEU A 62 6.88 -19.90 4.35
C LEU A 62 5.73 -19.78 3.35
N PHE A 63 5.75 -18.75 2.50
CA PHE A 63 4.76 -18.58 1.45
C PHE A 63 4.68 -19.83 0.55
N PHE A 64 5.82 -20.32 0.04
CA PHE A 64 5.84 -21.52 -0.79
C PHE A 64 5.45 -22.79 -0.01
N PHE A 65 5.78 -22.87 1.28
CA PHE A 65 5.33 -23.96 2.13
C PHE A 65 3.80 -23.99 2.25
N TYR A 66 3.17 -22.86 2.59
CA TYR A 66 1.71 -22.74 2.67
C TYR A 66 1.05 -22.92 1.31
N LEU A 67 1.61 -22.32 0.25
CA LEU A 67 1.10 -22.47 -1.12
C LEU A 67 1.10 -23.93 -1.55
N LYS A 68 2.18 -24.67 -1.24
CA LYS A 68 2.27 -26.10 -1.54
C LYS A 68 1.20 -26.90 -0.78
N HIS A 69 0.99 -26.64 0.51
CA HIS A 69 -0.06 -27.30 1.30
C HIS A 69 -1.44 -27.00 0.73
N ILE A 70 -1.75 -25.73 0.48
CA ILE A 70 -3.04 -25.32 -0.10
C ILE A 70 -3.28 -25.96 -1.47
N VAL A 71 -2.28 -26.02 -2.35
CA VAL A 71 -2.40 -26.65 -3.68
C VAL A 71 -2.55 -28.17 -3.57
N GLN A 72 -1.97 -28.79 -2.54
CA GLN A 72 -2.13 -30.21 -2.27
C GLN A 72 -3.53 -30.52 -1.70
N ASP A 73 -4.03 -29.69 -0.79
CA ASP A 73 -5.33 -29.85 -0.12
C ASP A 73 -6.52 -29.53 -1.04
N LEU A 74 -6.40 -28.49 -1.87
CA LEU A 74 -7.43 -28.13 -2.85
C LEU A 74 -7.55 -29.15 -3.99
N GLY A 75 -6.60 -30.09 -4.14
CA GLY A 75 -6.56 -31.03 -5.25
C GLY A 75 -6.12 -30.38 -6.57
N LYS A 76 -5.18 -31.03 -7.27
CA LYS A 76 -4.58 -30.50 -8.52
C LYS A 76 -5.61 -30.16 -9.60
N THR A 77 -6.74 -30.86 -9.63
CA THR A 77 -7.85 -30.66 -10.58
C THR A 77 -8.58 -29.35 -10.38
N TYR A 78 -8.84 -28.94 -9.14
CA TYR A 78 -9.52 -27.68 -8.84
C TYR A 78 -8.62 -26.48 -9.13
N VAL A 79 -7.32 -26.59 -8.83
CA VAL A 79 -6.33 -25.56 -9.18
C VAL A 79 -6.20 -25.41 -10.69
N LEU A 80 -6.12 -26.52 -11.44
CA LEU A 80 -6.10 -26.50 -12.90
C LEU A 80 -7.39 -25.89 -13.47
N GLY A 81 -8.56 -26.28 -12.92
CA GLY A 81 -9.86 -25.73 -13.29
C GLY A 81 -9.96 -24.22 -13.05
N ALA A 82 -9.50 -23.73 -11.90
CA ALA A 82 -9.47 -22.30 -11.59
C ALA A 82 -8.58 -21.51 -12.55
N ILE A 83 -7.41 -22.04 -12.91
CA ILE A 83 -6.50 -21.42 -13.90
C ILE A 83 -7.18 -21.39 -15.27
N VAL A 84 -7.77 -22.49 -15.73
CA VAL A 84 -8.45 -22.57 -17.04
C VAL A 84 -9.63 -21.60 -17.11
N ILE A 85 -10.47 -21.56 -16.07
CA ILE A 85 -11.60 -20.62 -15.97
C ILE A 85 -11.09 -19.18 -15.99
N THR A 86 -10.05 -18.87 -15.22
CA THR A 86 -9.45 -17.53 -15.18
C THR A 86 -8.93 -17.11 -16.56
N LEU A 87 -8.21 -18.00 -17.27
CA LEU A 87 -7.70 -17.73 -18.61
C LEU A 87 -8.84 -17.58 -19.63
N ALA A 88 -9.89 -18.39 -19.54
CA ALA A 88 -11.07 -18.28 -20.40
C ALA A 88 -11.80 -16.95 -20.18
N LEU A 89 -12.03 -16.56 -18.93
CA LEU A 89 -12.61 -15.26 -18.59
C LEU A 89 -11.74 -14.09 -19.06
N MET A 90 -10.42 -14.20 -18.96
CA MET A 90 -9.49 -13.19 -19.48
C MET A 90 -9.52 -13.12 -21.02
N ALA A 91 -9.67 -14.23 -21.72
CA ALA A 91 -9.76 -14.24 -23.18
C ALA A 91 -11.07 -13.59 -23.67
N VAL A 92 -12.20 -13.92 -23.02
CA VAL A 92 -13.50 -13.30 -23.29
C VAL A 92 -13.47 -11.80 -23.00
N ASP A 93 -12.85 -11.38 -21.90
CA ASP A 93 -12.66 -9.98 -21.54
C ASP A 93 -11.91 -9.19 -22.63
N ILE A 94 -10.78 -9.74 -23.11
CA ILE A 94 -9.98 -9.13 -24.18
C ILE A 94 -10.78 -9.04 -25.50
N TRP A 95 -11.59 -10.04 -25.80
CA TRP A 95 -12.36 -10.10 -27.05
C TRP A 95 -13.61 -9.20 -27.04
N VAL A 96 -14.37 -9.16 -25.94
CA VAL A 96 -15.66 -8.47 -25.82
C VAL A 96 -15.53 -7.04 -25.30
N LEU A 97 -14.85 -6.86 -24.16
CA LEU A 97 -14.89 -5.58 -23.43
C LEU A 97 -13.93 -4.56 -24.03
N ARG A 98 -12.80 -5.01 -24.57
CA ARG A 98 -11.83 -4.16 -25.25
C ARG A 98 -12.39 -3.50 -26.52
N GLN A 99 -13.36 -4.15 -27.19
CA GLN A 99 -14.02 -3.60 -28.38
C GLN A 99 -15.11 -2.58 -28.05
N ARG A 100 -15.65 -2.59 -26.82
CA ARG A 100 -16.73 -1.69 -26.40
C ARG A 100 -16.24 -0.45 -25.65
N GLY A 101 -14.92 -0.27 -25.48
CA GLY A 101 -14.34 0.84 -24.70
C GLY A 101 -14.66 0.78 -23.20
N VAL A 102 -15.22 -0.33 -22.71
CA VAL A 102 -15.54 -0.55 -21.29
C VAL A 102 -14.28 -1.06 -20.57
N ARG A 103 -14.15 -0.77 -19.28
CA ARG A 103 -13.02 -1.29 -18.47
C ARG A 103 -13.03 -2.82 -18.50
N SER A 104 -11.86 -3.39 -18.73
CA SER A 104 -11.68 -4.84 -18.82
C SER A 104 -11.90 -5.52 -17.47
N LEU A 105 -12.33 -6.77 -17.45
CA LEU A 105 -12.39 -7.64 -16.27
C LEU A 105 -11.05 -7.66 -15.53
N ARG A 106 -9.92 -7.65 -16.25
CA ARG A 106 -8.58 -7.51 -15.63
C ARG A 106 -8.46 -6.22 -14.82
N TRP A 107 -8.96 -5.10 -15.33
CA TRP A 107 -8.95 -3.83 -14.61
C TRP A 107 -9.83 -3.90 -13.35
N TRP A 108 -11.03 -4.48 -13.45
CA TRP A 108 -11.92 -4.66 -12.30
C TRP A 108 -11.34 -5.62 -11.25
N ALA A 109 -10.75 -6.74 -11.66
CA ALA A 109 -10.05 -7.65 -10.76
C ALA A 109 -8.89 -6.94 -10.05
N GLY A 110 -8.13 -6.12 -10.79
CA GLY A 110 -7.09 -5.26 -10.21
C GLY A 110 -7.64 -4.25 -9.22
N PHE A 111 -8.75 -3.60 -9.54
CA PHE A 111 -9.40 -2.63 -8.67
C PHE A 111 -9.94 -3.27 -7.39
N LEU A 112 -10.57 -4.44 -7.48
CA LEU A 112 -11.02 -5.20 -6.31
C LEU A 112 -9.83 -5.63 -5.45
N ALA A 113 -8.76 -6.14 -6.07
CA ALA A 113 -7.51 -6.44 -5.35
C ALA A 113 -6.94 -5.18 -4.69
N PHE A 114 -6.95 -4.04 -5.38
CA PHE A 114 -6.49 -2.76 -4.82
C PHE A 114 -7.28 -2.43 -3.56
N ILE A 115 -8.61 -2.44 -3.60
CA ILE A 115 -9.46 -2.14 -2.43
C ILE A 115 -9.27 -3.17 -1.30
N ALA A 116 -9.17 -4.46 -1.62
CA ALA A 116 -8.99 -5.52 -0.62
C ALA A 116 -7.63 -5.43 0.09
N PHE A 117 -6.56 -5.08 -0.63
CA PHE A 117 -5.22 -4.97 -0.05
C PHE A 117 -4.94 -3.59 0.54
N LEU A 118 -5.68 -2.55 0.17
CA LEU A 118 -5.44 -1.16 0.62
C LEU A 118 -5.37 -0.99 2.15
N PRO A 119 -6.22 -1.64 2.98
CA PRO A 119 -6.13 -1.55 4.43
C PRO A 119 -4.79 -2.02 5.00
N ASN A 120 -4.05 -2.89 4.29
CA ASN A 120 -2.76 -3.40 4.75
C ASN A 120 -1.65 -2.33 4.76
N ALA A 121 -1.77 -1.28 3.93
CA ALA A 121 -0.78 -0.21 3.91
C ALA A 121 -0.75 0.60 5.23
N PRO A 122 -1.89 1.15 5.72
CA PRO A 122 -1.94 1.78 7.04
C PRO A 122 -1.93 0.76 8.18
N TYR A 123 -2.24 -0.53 7.96
CA TYR A 123 -2.13 -1.58 8.98
C TYR A 123 -0.73 -1.68 9.60
N VAL A 124 0.32 -1.42 8.81
CA VAL A 124 1.72 -1.40 9.30
C VAL A 124 1.91 -0.44 10.49
N LEU A 125 1.11 0.64 10.59
CA LEU A 125 1.13 1.54 11.75
C LEU A 125 0.77 0.84 13.05
N THR A 126 -0.07 -0.21 12.99
CA THR A 126 -0.50 -0.98 14.16
C THR A 126 0.55 -1.97 14.66
N ASP A 127 1.68 -2.08 13.96
CA ASP A 127 2.81 -2.91 14.37
C ASP A 127 3.49 -2.36 15.63
N ILE A 128 3.24 -1.08 15.98
CA ILE A 128 3.67 -0.45 17.23
C ILE A 128 3.24 -1.24 18.48
N ILE A 129 2.14 -1.99 18.42
CA ILE A 129 1.69 -2.87 19.52
C ILE A 129 2.78 -3.91 19.88
N HIS A 130 3.54 -4.39 18.90
CA HIS A 130 4.62 -5.35 19.14
C HIS A 130 5.85 -4.68 19.77
N LEU A 131 6.15 -3.44 19.38
CA LEU A 131 7.17 -2.65 20.05
C LEU A 131 6.83 -2.43 21.53
N ILE A 132 5.59 -2.06 21.83
CA ILE A 132 5.11 -1.88 23.21
C ILE A 132 5.29 -3.17 24.02
N ARG A 133 4.93 -4.32 23.44
CA ARG A 133 5.13 -5.63 24.08
C ARG A 133 6.61 -5.91 24.36
N GLN A 134 7.49 -5.65 23.40
CA GLN A 134 8.94 -5.84 23.56
C GLN A 134 9.53 -4.92 24.64
N ILE A 135 8.97 -3.73 24.83
CA ILE A 135 9.34 -2.84 25.93
C ILE A 135 8.89 -3.43 27.28
N GLN A 136 7.67 -3.96 27.35
CA GLN A 136 7.11 -4.59 28.56
C GLN A 136 7.82 -5.90 28.93
N GLU A 137 8.35 -6.64 27.95
CA GLU A 137 9.15 -7.85 28.15
C GLU A 137 10.56 -7.55 28.73
N GLY A 138 10.88 -6.28 28.98
CA GLY A 138 12.12 -5.89 29.67
C GLY A 138 13.35 -5.84 28.77
N LYS A 139 13.18 -5.62 27.45
CA LYS A 139 14.33 -5.40 26.57
C LYS A 139 15.13 -4.16 26.99
N SER A 140 16.45 -4.23 26.78
CA SER A 140 17.36 -3.13 27.08
C SER A 140 16.89 -1.81 26.47
N VAL A 141 16.85 -0.74 27.27
CA VAL A 141 16.43 0.62 26.83
C VAL A 141 17.26 1.10 25.64
N TRP A 142 18.54 0.74 25.59
CA TRP A 142 19.42 1.07 24.47
C TRP A 142 19.02 0.34 23.19
N VAL A 143 18.66 -0.94 23.27
CA VAL A 143 18.18 -1.72 22.13
C VAL A 143 16.85 -1.18 21.63
N VAL A 144 15.93 -0.86 22.55
CA VAL A 144 14.63 -0.26 22.19
C VAL A 144 14.83 1.07 21.48
N THR A 145 15.60 1.98 22.07
CA THR A 145 15.74 3.36 21.60
C THR A 145 16.56 3.48 20.33
N LEU A 146 17.69 2.77 20.22
CA LEU A 146 18.63 2.92 19.12
C LEU A 146 18.41 1.94 17.96
N ALA A 147 17.74 0.81 18.19
CA ALA A 147 17.53 -0.21 17.16
C ALA A 147 16.04 -0.40 16.83
N LEU A 148 15.22 -0.72 17.83
CA LEU A 148 13.82 -1.08 17.58
C LEU A 148 12.98 0.13 17.14
N ILE A 149 13.00 1.25 17.86
CA ILE A 149 12.23 2.45 17.48
C ILE A 149 12.54 2.89 16.03
N PRO A 150 13.81 3.06 15.62
CA PRO A 150 14.14 3.37 14.22
C PRO A 150 13.67 2.31 13.23
N GLN A 151 13.81 1.02 13.56
CA GLN A 151 13.30 -0.06 12.72
C GLN A 151 11.79 0.05 12.50
N TYR A 152 10.99 0.15 13.57
CA TYR A 152 9.54 0.30 13.47
C TYR A 152 9.16 1.56 12.69
N LEU A 153 9.85 2.68 12.94
CA LEU A 153 9.57 3.94 12.25
C LEU A 153 9.78 3.83 10.74
N VAL A 154 10.88 3.21 10.28
CA VAL A 154 11.15 3.04 8.84
C VAL A 154 10.05 2.24 8.15
N PHE A 155 9.62 1.13 8.73
CA PHE A 155 8.55 0.30 8.15
C PHE A 155 7.19 1.02 8.18
N MET A 156 6.86 1.68 9.30
CA MET A 156 5.62 2.45 9.43
C MET A 156 5.54 3.61 8.43
N LEU A 157 6.62 4.37 8.26
CA LEU A 157 6.68 5.46 7.29
C LEU A 157 6.61 4.95 5.86
N ALA A 158 7.28 3.83 5.54
CA ALA A 158 7.20 3.22 4.21
C ALA A 158 5.77 2.75 3.89
N GLY A 159 5.09 2.11 4.84
CA GLY A 159 3.69 1.68 4.68
C GLY A 159 2.72 2.86 4.56
N LEU A 160 2.91 3.90 5.37
CA LEU A 160 2.10 5.12 5.31
C LEU A 160 2.30 5.87 3.99
N GLU A 161 3.52 6.02 3.51
CA GLU A 161 3.79 6.67 2.21
C GLU A 161 3.19 5.84 1.06
N ALA A 162 3.31 4.51 1.12
CA ALA A 162 2.67 3.63 0.14
C ALA A 162 1.14 3.81 0.12
N TYR A 163 0.51 3.95 1.30
CA TYR A 163 -0.91 4.27 1.42
C TYR A 163 -1.24 5.63 0.80
N VAL A 164 -0.51 6.67 1.16
CA VAL A 164 -0.72 8.05 0.68
C VAL A 164 -0.63 8.12 -0.84
N LEU A 165 0.44 7.58 -1.42
CA LEU A 165 0.65 7.56 -2.87
C LEU A 165 -0.44 6.75 -3.59
N SER A 166 -0.88 5.62 -3.01
CA SER A 166 -1.97 4.80 -3.55
C SER A 166 -3.28 5.59 -3.66
N VAL A 167 -3.67 6.27 -2.58
CA VAL A 167 -4.89 7.07 -2.51
C VAL A 167 -4.79 8.32 -3.40
N MET A 168 -3.62 8.98 -3.44
CA MET A 168 -3.37 10.10 -4.35
C MET A 168 -3.49 9.69 -5.82
N ASN A 169 -3.02 8.51 -6.20
CA ASN A 169 -3.15 7.99 -7.55
C ASN A 169 -4.62 7.72 -7.92
N LEU A 170 -5.41 7.17 -7.00
CA LEU A 170 -6.85 7.03 -7.17
C LEU A 170 -7.54 8.39 -7.36
N GLY A 171 -7.23 9.38 -6.50
CA GLY A 171 -7.76 10.74 -6.62
C GLY A 171 -7.37 11.42 -7.93
N TYR A 172 -6.14 11.22 -8.41
CA TYR A 172 -5.69 11.70 -9.72
C TYR A 172 -6.47 11.05 -10.86
N TYR A 173 -6.68 9.74 -10.81
CA TYR A 173 -7.49 9.03 -11.78
C TYR A 173 -8.94 9.54 -11.83
N LEU A 174 -9.58 9.74 -10.67
CA LEU A 174 -10.92 10.33 -10.60
C LEU A 174 -10.98 11.71 -11.28
N LYS A 175 -9.98 12.57 -11.03
CA LYS A 175 -9.89 13.87 -11.70
C LYS A 175 -9.79 13.73 -13.23
N GLN A 176 -8.98 12.80 -13.73
CA GLN A 176 -8.86 12.55 -15.17
C GLN A 176 -10.16 12.05 -15.81
N GLN A 177 -10.99 11.32 -15.06
CA GLN A 177 -12.30 10.87 -15.55
C GLN A 177 -13.39 11.94 -15.45
N GLY A 178 -13.10 13.14 -14.92
CA GLY A 178 -14.08 14.22 -14.71
C GLY A 178 -14.78 14.20 -13.34
N TRP A 179 -14.37 13.30 -12.43
CA TRP A 179 -14.99 13.07 -11.12
C TRP A 179 -14.25 13.81 -10.00
N GLY A 180 -13.60 14.93 -10.31
CA GLY A 180 -12.76 15.68 -9.37
C GLY A 180 -13.49 16.12 -8.09
N LYS A 181 -14.79 16.40 -8.18
CA LYS A 181 -15.65 16.77 -7.04
C LYS A 181 -15.84 15.66 -6.00
N PHE A 182 -15.68 14.40 -6.41
CA PHE A 182 -15.87 13.23 -5.53
C PHE A 182 -14.58 12.73 -4.89
N VAL A 183 -13.45 13.39 -5.14
CA VAL A 183 -12.15 12.97 -4.59
C VAL A 183 -12.18 12.94 -3.07
N LEU A 184 -12.68 13.99 -2.41
CA LEU A 184 -12.76 14.04 -0.94
C LEU A 184 -13.65 12.92 -0.37
N VAL A 185 -14.83 12.72 -0.96
CA VAL A 185 -15.77 11.67 -0.53
C VAL A 185 -15.13 10.29 -0.71
N THR A 186 -14.41 10.07 -1.80
CA THR A 186 -13.68 8.82 -2.05
C THR A 186 -12.56 8.63 -1.04
N GLU A 187 -11.75 9.65 -0.78
CA GLU A 187 -10.66 9.60 0.23
C GLU A 187 -11.23 9.22 1.61
N LEU A 188 -12.29 9.90 2.06
CA LEU A 188 -12.96 9.59 3.33
C LEU A 188 -13.54 8.17 3.37
N THR A 189 -14.16 7.71 2.28
CA THR A 189 -14.68 6.34 2.18
C THR A 189 -13.56 5.31 2.28
N ILE A 190 -12.44 5.57 1.60
CA ILE A 190 -11.25 4.71 1.64
C ILE A 190 -10.62 4.66 3.03
N HIS A 191 -10.57 5.79 3.75
CA HIS A 191 -10.17 5.78 5.16
C HIS A 191 -11.13 4.93 6.00
N ALA A 192 -12.44 5.10 5.86
CA ALA A 192 -13.42 4.33 6.62
C ALA A 192 -13.29 2.81 6.36
N LEU A 193 -13.20 2.40 5.09
CA LEU A 193 -12.99 1.01 4.69
C LEU A 193 -11.66 0.46 5.22
N SER A 194 -10.60 1.27 5.20
CA SER A 194 -9.29 0.88 5.74
C SER A 194 -9.34 0.70 7.27
N ALA A 195 -10.05 1.57 7.99
CA ALA A 195 -10.22 1.43 9.44
C ALA A 195 -11.00 0.15 9.80
N ILE A 196 -12.05 -0.18 9.05
CA ILE A 196 -12.79 -1.44 9.20
C ILE A 196 -11.87 -2.63 8.88
N GLY A 197 -11.14 -2.59 7.76
CA GLY A 197 -10.22 -3.66 7.37
C GLY A 197 -9.11 -3.91 8.41
N ILE A 198 -8.55 -2.84 8.98
CA ILE A 198 -7.58 -2.93 10.08
C ILE A 198 -8.23 -3.56 11.32
N TYR A 199 -9.46 -3.16 11.67
CA TYR A 199 -10.17 -3.73 12.80
C TYR A 199 -10.39 -5.24 12.65
N LEU A 200 -10.93 -5.65 11.49
CA LEU A 200 -11.19 -7.05 11.16
C LEU A 200 -9.91 -7.91 11.21
N GLY A 201 -8.82 -7.42 10.60
CA GLY A 201 -7.55 -8.14 10.57
C GLY A 201 -6.83 -8.17 11.92
N ARG A 202 -6.89 -7.08 12.70
CA ARG A 202 -6.08 -6.95 13.93
C ARG A 202 -6.77 -7.50 15.17
N PHE A 203 -8.07 -7.27 15.32
CA PHE A 203 -8.80 -7.60 16.55
C PHE A 203 -9.56 -8.90 16.41
N ILE A 204 -10.24 -9.11 15.27
CA ILE A 204 -11.00 -10.34 15.03
C ILE A 204 -10.11 -11.45 14.41
N ARG A 205 -8.94 -11.08 13.85
CA ARG A 205 -7.99 -11.98 13.18
C ARG A 205 -8.58 -12.71 11.97
N PHE A 206 -9.56 -12.09 11.31
CA PHE A 206 -10.05 -12.59 10.03
C PHE A 206 -8.98 -12.41 8.96
N ASN A 207 -8.72 -13.48 8.21
CA ASN A 207 -7.90 -13.44 7.01
C ASN A 207 -8.77 -13.16 5.78
N THR A 208 -8.15 -12.67 4.70
CA THR A 208 -8.84 -12.45 3.41
C THR A 208 -9.49 -13.74 2.87
N TRP A 209 -8.99 -14.92 3.27
CA TRP A 209 -9.55 -16.22 2.90
C TRP A 209 -10.86 -16.56 3.63
N ASP A 210 -11.04 -16.05 4.85
CA ASP A 210 -12.24 -16.32 5.66
C ASP A 210 -13.49 -15.65 5.06
N ILE A 211 -13.31 -14.59 4.28
CA ILE A 211 -14.38 -13.94 3.50
C ILE A 211 -14.99 -14.91 2.48
N LEU A 212 -14.17 -15.81 1.91
CA LEU A 212 -14.60 -16.75 0.87
C LEU A 212 -15.08 -18.07 1.48
N THR A 213 -14.51 -18.51 2.59
CA THR A 213 -14.85 -19.80 3.20
C THR A 213 -15.99 -19.71 4.21
N ASN A 214 -16.15 -18.59 4.92
CA ASN A 214 -17.16 -18.42 5.97
C ASN A 214 -17.80 -17.00 5.97
N PRO A 215 -18.48 -16.61 4.88
CA PRO A 215 -19.07 -15.27 4.77
C PRO A 215 -20.13 -14.97 5.84
N ASP A 216 -20.93 -15.97 6.24
CA ASP A 216 -21.98 -15.79 7.25
C ASP A 216 -21.38 -15.46 8.64
N ALA A 217 -20.28 -16.11 9.00
CA ALA A 217 -19.58 -15.84 10.25
C ALA A 217 -18.99 -14.42 10.27
N LEU A 218 -18.46 -13.96 9.14
CA LEU A 218 -17.95 -12.59 8.99
C LEU A 218 -19.07 -11.57 9.20
N VAL A 219 -20.20 -11.73 8.48
CA VAL A 219 -21.32 -10.77 8.55
C VAL A 219 -21.89 -10.72 9.96
N ASN A 220 -22.15 -11.87 10.58
CA ASN A 220 -22.69 -11.92 11.95
C ASN A 220 -21.73 -11.29 12.96
N THR A 221 -20.42 -11.53 12.83
CA THR A 221 -19.42 -10.94 13.74
C THR A 221 -19.35 -9.42 13.57
N VAL A 222 -19.31 -8.93 12.32
CA VAL A 222 -19.30 -7.49 12.04
C VAL A 222 -20.57 -6.82 12.56
N MET A 223 -21.74 -7.42 12.33
CA MET A 223 -23.02 -6.88 12.80
C MET A 223 -23.08 -6.82 14.33
N ASN A 224 -22.67 -7.89 15.02
CA ASN A 224 -22.65 -7.94 16.48
C ASN A 224 -21.62 -6.97 17.08
N ASP A 225 -20.45 -6.84 16.46
CA ASP A 225 -19.41 -5.92 16.92
C ASP A 225 -19.77 -4.45 16.68
N LEU A 226 -20.48 -4.14 15.58
CA LEU A 226 -20.98 -2.80 15.30
C LEU A 226 -22.03 -2.33 16.33
N VAL A 227 -22.70 -3.26 17.02
CA VAL A 227 -23.57 -2.94 18.17
C VAL A 227 -22.74 -2.65 19.43
N GLY A 228 -21.49 -3.14 19.49
CA GLY A 228 -20.57 -2.91 20.59
C GLY A 228 -19.95 -1.51 20.58
N LYS A 229 -19.96 -0.81 21.72
CA LYS A 229 -19.34 0.52 21.86
C LYS A 229 -17.81 0.51 21.66
N ARG A 230 -17.12 -0.56 22.08
CA ARG A 230 -15.65 -0.66 22.01
C ARG A 230 -15.13 -0.87 20.58
N PRO A 231 -15.63 -1.84 19.79
CA PRO A 231 -15.25 -2.01 18.37
C PRO A 231 -15.41 -0.73 17.55
N VAL A 232 -16.58 -0.08 17.67
CA VAL A 232 -16.89 1.16 16.95
C VAL A 232 -15.91 2.26 17.34
N LEU A 233 -15.61 2.43 18.63
CA LEU A 233 -14.62 3.41 19.08
C LEU A 233 -13.24 3.16 18.46
N VAL A 234 -12.78 1.91 18.42
CA VAL A 234 -11.49 1.56 17.79
C VAL A 234 -11.49 1.90 16.30
N MET A 235 -12.57 1.58 15.58
CA MET A 235 -12.69 1.91 14.15
C MET A 235 -12.71 3.43 13.92
N VAL A 236 -13.45 4.19 14.72
CA VAL A 236 -13.50 5.66 14.63
C VAL A 236 -12.15 6.29 14.93
N VAL A 237 -11.47 5.87 16.00
CA VAL A 237 -10.12 6.37 16.34
C VAL A 237 -9.14 6.02 15.23
N THR A 238 -9.18 4.80 14.71
CA THR A 238 -8.33 4.36 13.59
C THR A 238 -8.58 5.23 12.36
N PHE A 239 -9.85 5.49 12.01
CA PHE A 239 -10.25 6.37 10.91
C PHE A 239 -9.68 7.79 11.07
N VAL A 240 -9.82 8.39 12.24
CA VAL A 240 -9.29 9.74 12.51
C VAL A 240 -7.78 9.76 12.37
N VAL A 241 -7.07 8.80 12.97
CA VAL A 241 -5.61 8.71 12.91
C VAL A 241 -5.12 8.58 11.46
N ILE A 242 -5.66 7.63 10.69
CA ILE A 242 -5.20 7.44 9.30
C ILE A 242 -5.57 8.60 8.39
N ALA A 243 -6.73 9.24 8.60
CA ALA A 243 -7.14 10.41 7.81
C ALA A 243 -6.25 11.62 8.10
N SER A 244 -5.93 11.88 9.38
CA SER A 244 -5.03 12.96 9.78
C SER A 244 -3.60 12.73 9.28
N LEU A 245 -3.06 11.50 9.46
CA LEU A 245 -1.73 11.16 8.96
C LEU A 245 -1.66 11.23 7.43
N TYR A 246 -2.69 10.76 6.74
CA TYR A 246 -2.79 10.88 5.29
C TYR A 246 -2.77 12.34 4.86
N TRP A 247 -3.59 13.19 5.49
CA TRP A 247 -3.64 14.60 5.14
C TRP A 247 -2.28 15.28 5.32
N LEU A 248 -1.60 15.02 6.45
CA LEU A 248 -0.27 15.56 6.73
C LEU A 248 0.77 15.09 5.70
N MET A 249 0.85 13.77 5.47
CA MET A 249 1.82 13.20 4.52
C MET A 249 1.55 13.63 3.08
N LYS A 250 0.27 13.76 2.68
CA LYS A 250 -0.10 14.28 1.36
C LYS A 250 0.49 15.67 1.12
N GLN A 251 0.48 16.56 2.11
CA GLN A 251 1.11 17.88 1.99
C GLN A 251 2.62 17.77 1.79
N VAL A 252 3.27 16.87 2.56
CA VAL A 252 4.71 16.61 2.42
C VAL A 252 5.04 16.09 1.02
N SER A 253 4.35 15.05 0.54
CA SER A 253 4.61 14.45 -0.78
C SER A 253 4.35 15.43 -1.92
N LEU A 254 3.30 16.27 -1.83
CA LEU A 254 3.04 17.33 -2.81
C LEU A 254 4.12 18.43 -2.78
N GLY A 255 4.54 18.87 -1.59
CA GLY A 255 5.59 19.89 -1.44
C GLY A 255 6.94 19.43 -1.98
N ILE A 256 7.32 18.17 -1.72
CA ILE A 256 8.52 17.55 -2.29
C ILE A 256 8.43 17.50 -3.81
N SER A 257 7.29 17.05 -4.36
CA SER A 257 7.09 16.99 -5.79
C SER A 257 7.22 18.36 -6.47
N GLN A 258 6.68 19.43 -5.87
CA GLN A 258 6.80 20.78 -6.42
C GLN A 258 8.27 21.24 -6.47
N ARG A 259 9.05 21.03 -5.40
CA ARG A 259 10.47 21.40 -5.37
C ARG A 259 11.29 20.72 -6.48
N PHE A 260 11.03 19.44 -6.73
CA PHE A 260 11.72 18.70 -7.80
C PHE A 260 11.34 19.14 -9.22
N TYR A 261 10.09 19.60 -9.43
CA TYR A 261 9.66 20.13 -10.73
C TYR A 261 10.02 21.61 -10.94
N SER A 262 10.34 22.35 -9.88
CA SER A 262 10.76 23.75 -9.93
C SER A 262 12.29 23.95 -10.00
N SER A 263 13.08 22.88 -10.09
CA SER A 263 14.54 22.99 -10.29
C SER A 263 14.90 23.52 -11.70
N PRO A 264 15.99 24.29 -11.84
CA PRO A 264 16.16 25.39 -12.80
C PRO A 264 16.49 24.99 -14.26
N SER A 265 15.89 23.94 -14.82
CA SER A 265 16.09 23.66 -16.25
C SER A 265 15.30 24.58 -17.18
N GLN A 266 14.27 25.27 -16.68
CA GLN A 266 13.51 26.26 -17.48
C GLN A 266 14.07 27.69 -17.41
N SER A 267 14.84 28.04 -16.37
CA SER A 267 15.45 29.37 -16.24
C SER A 267 16.73 29.52 -17.07
N GLU A 268 17.50 28.44 -17.29
CA GLU A 268 18.69 28.50 -18.15
C GLU A 268 18.32 28.54 -19.64
N LEU A 269 17.28 27.80 -20.07
CA LEU A 269 16.79 27.81 -21.45
C LEU A 269 16.11 29.14 -21.87
N SER A 270 15.56 29.89 -20.91
CA SER A 270 14.99 31.22 -21.16
C SER A 270 16.03 32.34 -21.07
N ALA A 271 17.07 32.17 -20.24
CA ALA A 271 18.20 33.09 -20.16
C ALA A 271 19.09 33.03 -21.41
N ASP A 272 19.40 31.83 -21.95
CA ASP A 272 20.20 31.67 -23.17
C ASP A 272 19.49 32.15 -24.44
N SER A 273 18.15 32.11 -24.47
CA SER A 273 17.37 32.69 -25.59
C SER A 273 17.29 34.21 -25.54
N ALA A 274 17.48 34.82 -24.37
CA ALA A 274 17.44 36.28 -24.20
C ALA A 274 18.82 36.91 -24.44
N THR A 275 19.90 36.22 -24.11
CA THR A 275 21.28 36.70 -24.36
C THR A 275 21.72 36.56 -25.82
N SER A 276 21.15 35.62 -26.56
CA SER A 276 21.46 35.40 -27.99
C SER A 276 20.70 36.34 -28.94
N SER A 277 19.66 37.04 -28.48
CA SER A 277 18.90 38.00 -29.31
C SER A 277 19.43 39.44 -29.27
N GLU A 278 20.41 39.76 -28.42
CA GLU A 278 20.94 41.13 -28.26
C GLU A 278 22.23 41.42 -29.05
N SER A 279 22.75 40.51 -29.87
CA SER A 279 24.02 40.72 -30.61
C SER A 279 23.93 40.67 -32.14
N ILE A 280 22.85 41.21 -32.74
CA ILE A 280 22.85 41.57 -34.17
C ILE A 280 22.94 43.09 -34.27
N ASP A 281 24.16 43.60 -34.14
CA ASP A 281 24.52 44.97 -34.50
C ASP A 281 24.66 45.04 -36.03
N LEU A 282 23.78 45.83 -36.65
CA LEU A 282 23.80 46.16 -38.07
C LEU A 282 24.97 47.09 -38.37
N ARG A 283 26.07 46.58 -38.94
CA ARG A 283 27.08 47.39 -39.64
C ARG A 283 27.63 46.68 -40.87
N PHE A 284 27.27 47.27 -42.02
CA PHE A 284 27.81 47.14 -43.40
C PHE A 284 27.59 45.83 -44.14
#